data_AF-A0A0G2HSS7-F1
#
_entry.id   AF-A0A0G2HSS7-F1
#
_cell.length_a   1.000
_cell.length_b   1.000
_cell.length_c   1.000
_cell.angle_alpha   90.00
_cell.angle_beta   90.00
_cell.angle_gamma   90.00
#
_symmetry.space_group_name_H-M   'P 1'
#
loop_
_entity.id
_entity.type
_entity.pdbx_description
1 polymer ?
#
loop_
_entity_poly.entity_id
_entity_poly.type
_entity_poly.pdbx_seq_one_letter_code
_entity_poly.pdbx_strand_id
1 'polypeptide(L)'
;MSHLAAANAAQPENQIRSVPLGEPLIHAVSRLLDSSGVPNVLWGNYLLTVYGIPSLSNDASFAIPDDMIPRARKVLNSAAGLVSCTDQNCIVVTVRSRPPPINHFHLDTEDTHIYLYPLSEVLPNIPSIPDASDKIISASDLGCLPEPIIGYGKGAFAPEYSSVRVPSISCFLEACLVNYAHLARGIEDNPGCCHDLHYMSWASYLVQYVHPRGYLNLDSLQPVFRDFMVNGFLENNTAVFVATREKLIASV
;
A
#
# COMPACT_ATOMS: atom_id res chain seq x y z
N MET A 1 34.01 -30.72 13.73
CA MET A 1 32.76 -31.51 13.59
C MET A 1 31.77 -30.85 14.55
N SER A 2 30.68 -30.22 14.15
CA SER A 2 29.74 -30.49 13.06
C SER A 2 29.14 -29.18 12.54
N HIS A 3 28.99 -29.12 11.21
CA HIS A 3 28.33 -28.08 10.45
C HIS A 3 26.86 -27.92 10.87
N LEU A 4 26.41 -26.70 11.19
CA LEU A 4 25.04 -26.29 10.89
C LEU A 4 25.08 -25.53 9.58
N ALA A 5 24.72 -26.23 8.52
CA ALA A 5 24.53 -25.66 7.20
C ALA A 5 23.37 -24.66 7.25
N ALA A 6 23.64 -23.44 6.78
CA ALA A 6 22.61 -22.50 6.38
C ALA A 6 21.78 -23.17 5.28
N ALA A 7 20.54 -23.51 5.60
CA ALA A 7 19.58 -23.99 4.62
C ALA A 7 19.09 -22.79 3.80
N ASN A 8 19.84 -22.44 2.74
CA ASN A 8 19.25 -21.81 1.56
C ASN A 8 18.36 -22.85 0.88
N ALA A 9 17.16 -23.06 1.43
CA ALA A 9 16.12 -23.76 0.73
C ALA A 9 15.42 -22.74 -0.17
N ALA A 10 15.66 -22.85 -1.48
CA ALA A 10 14.75 -22.28 -2.47
C ALA A 10 13.34 -22.77 -2.11
N GLN A 11 12.48 -21.87 -1.63
CA GLN A 11 11.07 -22.21 -1.42
C GLN A 11 10.52 -22.66 -2.77
N PRO A 12 9.90 -23.85 -2.86
CA PRO A 12 9.31 -24.28 -4.11
C PRO A 12 8.25 -23.25 -4.50
N GLU A 13 8.38 -22.71 -5.71
CA GLU A 13 7.58 -21.60 -6.28
C GLU A 13 6.05 -21.85 -6.27
N ASN A 14 5.63 -23.06 -5.88
CA ASN A 14 4.24 -23.51 -5.74
C ASN A 14 3.62 -23.36 -4.34
N GLN A 15 4.30 -22.82 -3.32
CA GLN A 15 3.74 -22.72 -1.96
C GLN A 15 2.89 -21.49 -1.67
N ILE A 16 2.88 -20.45 -2.52
CA ILE A 16 2.22 -19.16 -2.25
C ILE A 16 0.74 -19.32 -1.86
N ARG A 17 0.03 -20.31 -2.43
CA ARG A 17 -1.41 -20.54 -2.19
C ARG A 17 -1.75 -20.84 -0.75
N SER A 18 -0.84 -21.42 0.02
CA SER A 18 -1.07 -21.84 1.41
C SER A 18 -0.29 -21.04 2.43
N VAL A 19 0.47 -20.02 2.01
CA VAL A 19 1.21 -19.15 2.95
C VAL A 19 0.22 -18.20 3.63
N PRO A 20 0.16 -18.16 4.98
CA PRO A 20 -0.66 -17.20 5.70
C PRO A 20 -0.25 -15.76 5.42
N LEU A 21 -1.19 -14.82 5.57
CA LEU A 21 -0.89 -13.40 5.43
C LEU A 21 0.21 -12.96 6.41
N GLY A 22 1.27 -12.38 5.85
CA GLY A 22 2.45 -11.99 6.60
C GLY A 22 3.61 -11.61 5.68
N GLU A 23 4.73 -11.24 6.30
CA GLU A 23 5.98 -10.98 5.58
C GLU A 23 6.40 -12.11 4.63
N PRO A 24 6.29 -13.41 4.99
CA PRO A 24 6.64 -14.48 4.07
C PRO A 24 5.79 -14.50 2.79
N LEU A 25 4.47 -14.31 2.91
CA LEU A 25 3.58 -14.25 1.73
C LEU A 25 3.93 -13.06 0.86
N ILE A 26 4.04 -11.87 1.47
CA ILE A 26 4.31 -10.62 0.75
C ILE A 26 5.67 -10.69 0.05
N HIS A 27 6.68 -11.20 0.74
CA HIS A 27 8.00 -11.41 0.19
C HIS A 27 7.98 -12.41 -0.96
N ALA A 28 7.31 -13.56 -0.82
CA ALA A 28 7.23 -14.56 -1.87
C ALA A 28 6.56 -14.01 -3.15
N VAL A 29 5.47 -13.26 -3.00
CA VAL A 29 4.77 -12.62 -4.14
C VAL A 29 5.65 -11.54 -4.77
N SER A 30 6.23 -10.65 -3.97
CA SER A 30 7.12 -9.58 -4.46
C SER A 30 8.32 -10.16 -5.21
N ARG A 31 8.94 -11.21 -4.65
CA ARG A 31 10.07 -11.93 -5.25
C ARG A 31 9.74 -12.57 -6.59
N LEU A 32 8.56 -13.19 -6.69
CA LEU A 32 8.08 -13.85 -7.91
C LEU A 32 7.81 -12.83 -9.03
N LEU A 33 7.22 -11.69 -8.68
CA LEU A 33 7.01 -10.60 -9.63
C LEU A 33 8.36 -10.03 -10.10
N ASP A 34 9.28 -9.78 -9.17
CA ASP A 34 10.62 -9.25 -9.49
C ASP A 34 11.44 -10.20 -10.36
N SER A 35 11.49 -11.50 -10.04
CA SER A 35 12.21 -12.49 -10.85
C SER A 35 11.61 -12.61 -12.26
N SER A 36 10.33 -12.28 -12.40
CA SER A 36 9.63 -12.24 -13.67
C SER A 36 9.70 -10.88 -14.36
N GLY A 37 10.52 -9.95 -13.85
CA GLY A 37 10.72 -8.62 -14.42
C GLY A 37 9.49 -7.71 -14.32
N VAL A 38 8.66 -7.88 -13.29
CA VAL A 38 7.49 -7.04 -13.00
C VAL A 38 7.78 -6.21 -11.74
N PRO A 39 8.08 -4.90 -11.89
CA PRO A 39 8.19 -4.00 -10.75
C PRO A 39 6.89 -3.98 -9.95
N ASN A 40 7.03 -3.95 -8.63
CA ASN A 40 5.91 -4.01 -7.69
C ASN A 40 6.25 -3.27 -6.40
N VAL A 41 5.24 -2.63 -5.81
CA VAL A 41 5.33 -1.95 -4.51
C VAL A 41 4.18 -2.45 -3.65
N LEU A 42 4.47 -2.82 -2.40
CA LEU A 42 3.44 -3.17 -1.42
C LEU A 42 2.56 -1.94 -1.14
N TRP A 43 1.26 -2.15 -1.15
CA TRP A 43 0.21 -1.15 -1.00
C TRP A 43 -0.91 -1.69 -0.08
N GLY A 44 -1.94 -0.87 0.17
CA GLY A 44 -3.20 -1.30 0.78
C GLY A 44 -3.15 -1.33 2.30
N ASN A 45 -4.12 -2.01 2.92
CA ASN A 45 -4.26 -1.99 4.37
C ASN A 45 -3.07 -2.63 5.09
N TYR A 46 -2.43 -3.65 4.51
CA TYR A 46 -1.25 -4.26 5.12
C TYR A 46 -0.08 -3.27 5.24
N LEU A 47 0.06 -2.34 4.28
CA LEU A 47 1.09 -1.30 4.32
C LEU A 47 0.99 -0.43 5.59
N LEU A 48 -0.22 -0.15 6.08
CA LEU A 48 -0.40 0.60 7.34
C LEU A 48 0.28 -0.11 8.51
N THR A 49 0.26 -1.45 8.53
CA THR A 49 0.94 -2.23 9.57
C THR A 49 2.45 -2.05 9.51
N VAL A 50 3.02 -1.88 8.31
CA VAL A 50 4.44 -1.59 8.08
C VAL A 50 4.82 -0.21 8.63
N TYR A 51 3.90 0.75 8.53
CA TYR A 51 4.06 2.08 9.15
C TYR A 51 3.76 2.09 10.65
N GLY A 52 3.61 0.92 11.29
CA GLY A 52 3.36 0.83 12.73
C GLY A 52 1.92 1.22 13.14
N ILE A 53 0.98 1.30 12.20
CA ILE A 53 -0.44 1.57 12.49
C ILE A 53 -1.13 0.25 12.85
N PRO A 54 -1.87 0.16 13.96
CA PRO A 54 -2.63 -1.03 14.31
C PRO A 54 -3.82 -1.18 13.36
N SER A 55 -3.68 -2.02 12.34
CA SER A 55 -4.70 -2.23 11.31
C SER A 55 -4.94 -3.71 11.06
N LEU A 56 -6.19 -4.07 10.81
CA LEU A 56 -6.56 -5.38 10.30
C LEU A 56 -6.46 -5.36 8.78
N SER A 57 -5.79 -6.36 8.23
CA SER A 57 -5.75 -6.60 6.79
C SER A 57 -5.91 -8.09 6.55
N ASN A 58 -6.61 -8.41 5.48
CA ASN A 58 -6.87 -9.77 5.01
C ASN A 58 -6.31 -9.96 3.58
N ASP A 59 -5.42 -9.06 3.17
CA ASP A 59 -4.95 -8.94 1.79
C ASP A 59 -3.48 -8.54 1.72
N ALA A 60 -2.79 -9.08 0.72
CA ALA A 60 -1.50 -8.58 0.26
C ALA A 60 -1.73 -7.82 -1.06
N SER A 61 -1.69 -6.50 -0.99
CA SER A 61 -1.98 -5.62 -2.13
C SER A 61 -0.70 -5.09 -2.77
N PHE A 62 -0.64 -5.12 -4.11
CA PHE A 62 0.53 -4.64 -4.87
C PHE A 62 0.13 -3.62 -5.92
N ALA A 63 0.82 -2.48 -5.91
CA ALA A 63 0.79 -1.52 -7.00
C ALA A 63 1.78 -1.95 -8.09
N ILE A 64 1.30 -2.05 -9.33
CA ILE A 64 2.03 -2.57 -10.50
C ILE A 64 1.97 -1.54 -11.62
N PRO A 65 3.06 -1.28 -12.38
CA PRO A 65 2.99 -0.43 -13.57
C PRO A 65 1.86 -0.90 -14.49
N ASP A 66 1.04 0.05 -14.93
CA ASP A 66 -0.26 -0.20 -15.56
C ASP A 66 -0.16 -1.15 -16.76
N ASP A 67 0.86 -0.96 -17.60
CA ASP A 67 1.16 -1.76 -18.79
C ASP A 67 1.63 -3.19 -18.45
N MET A 68 2.09 -3.41 -17.23
CA MET A 68 2.62 -4.70 -16.75
C MET A 68 1.58 -5.54 -15.98
N ILE A 69 0.40 -5.02 -15.67
CA ILE A 69 -0.67 -5.76 -14.99
C ILE A 69 -1.02 -7.07 -15.70
N PRO A 70 -1.19 -7.13 -17.04
CA PRO A 70 -1.46 -8.39 -17.73
C PRO A 70 -0.35 -9.44 -17.51
N ARG A 71 0.91 -8.99 -17.45
CA ARG A 71 2.07 -9.85 -17.18
C ARG A 71 2.07 -10.32 -15.73
N ALA A 72 1.85 -9.43 -14.77
CA ALA A 72 1.76 -9.76 -13.35
C ALA A 72 0.71 -10.84 -13.08
N ARG A 73 -0.51 -10.64 -13.62
CA ARG A 73 -1.59 -11.64 -13.56
C ARG A 73 -1.19 -12.98 -14.16
N LYS A 74 -0.53 -12.98 -15.32
CA LYS A 74 -0.05 -14.22 -15.96
C LYS A 74 0.97 -14.95 -15.09
N VAL A 75 1.92 -14.22 -14.50
CA VAL A 75 2.94 -14.78 -13.59
C VAL A 75 2.28 -15.44 -12.38
N LEU A 76 1.36 -14.75 -11.71
CA LEU A 76 0.64 -15.30 -10.56
C LEU A 76 -0.21 -16.52 -10.95
N ASN A 77 -0.85 -16.50 -12.13
CA ASN A 77 -1.62 -17.64 -12.60
C ASN A 77 -0.75 -18.86 -12.92
N SER A 78 0.33 -18.66 -13.66
CA SER A 78 1.11 -19.77 -14.24
C SER A 78 2.19 -20.30 -13.30
N ALA A 79 2.88 -19.42 -12.57
CA ALA A 79 4.00 -19.82 -11.71
C ALA A 79 3.57 -20.14 -10.27
N ALA A 80 2.60 -19.40 -9.72
CA ALA A 80 2.08 -19.63 -8.37
C ALA A 80 0.81 -20.51 -8.34
N GLY A 81 0.31 -20.91 -9.52
CA GLY A 81 -0.92 -21.70 -9.65
C GLY A 81 -2.17 -20.99 -9.14
N LEU A 82 -2.13 -19.67 -8.95
CA LEU A 82 -3.28 -18.90 -8.48
C LEU A 82 -4.32 -18.79 -9.58
N VAL A 83 -5.58 -18.61 -9.22
CA VAL A 83 -6.65 -18.35 -10.20
C VAL A 83 -7.19 -16.96 -9.94
N SER A 84 -7.01 -16.06 -10.91
CA SER A 84 -7.66 -14.75 -10.87
C SER A 84 -9.16 -14.95 -10.78
N CYS A 85 -9.77 -14.37 -9.75
CA CYS A 85 -11.21 -14.43 -9.57
C CYS A 85 -11.90 -13.57 -10.65
N THR A 86 -12.98 -14.11 -11.21
CA THR A 86 -13.82 -13.43 -12.20
C THR A 86 -15.26 -13.25 -11.72
N ASP A 87 -15.57 -13.71 -10.50
CA ASP A 87 -16.89 -13.60 -9.91
C ASP A 87 -17.19 -12.14 -9.53
N GLN A 88 -18.15 -11.54 -10.23
CA GLN A 88 -18.60 -10.17 -10.00
C GLN A 88 -19.32 -10.01 -8.65
N ASN A 89 -19.81 -11.10 -8.07
CA ASN A 89 -20.47 -11.10 -6.76
C ASN A 89 -19.49 -11.41 -5.61
N CYS A 90 -18.20 -11.59 -5.91
CA CYS A 90 -17.19 -11.83 -4.89
C CYS A 90 -17.20 -10.71 -3.84
N ILE A 91 -17.06 -11.06 -2.56
CA ILE A 91 -17.05 -10.11 -1.44
C ILE A 91 -15.91 -9.07 -1.56
N VAL A 92 -14.82 -9.43 -2.23
CA VAL A 92 -13.70 -8.52 -2.55
C VAL A 92 -14.15 -7.36 -3.42
N VAL A 93 -14.97 -7.66 -4.45
CA VAL A 93 -15.48 -6.72 -5.44
C VAL A 93 -16.63 -5.90 -4.86
N THR A 94 -17.56 -6.56 -4.17
CA THR A 94 -18.82 -5.94 -3.74
C THR A 94 -18.68 -5.13 -2.44
N VAL A 95 -17.77 -5.53 -1.54
CA VAL A 95 -17.71 -4.99 -0.17
C VAL A 95 -16.32 -4.54 0.25
N ARG A 96 -15.29 -5.40 0.12
CA ARG A 96 -14.05 -5.25 0.92
C ARG A 96 -13.03 -4.25 0.39
N SER A 97 -12.96 -4.00 -0.92
CA SER A 97 -11.82 -3.25 -1.48
C SER A 97 -12.24 -1.94 -2.11
N ARG A 98 -11.64 -0.84 -1.65
CA ARG A 98 -11.84 0.51 -2.19
C ARG A 98 -10.46 1.19 -2.31
N PRO A 99 -9.99 1.54 -3.52
CA PRO A 99 -10.59 1.19 -4.81
C PRO A 99 -10.68 -0.33 -5.01
N PRO A 100 -11.60 -0.82 -5.86
CA PRO A 100 -11.66 -2.25 -6.19
C PRO A 100 -10.38 -2.64 -6.98
N PRO A 101 -9.75 -3.78 -6.66
CA PRO A 101 -8.56 -4.22 -7.37
C PRO A 101 -8.89 -4.63 -8.79
N ILE A 102 -7.99 -4.38 -9.73
CA ILE A 102 -8.16 -4.82 -11.12
C ILE A 102 -8.09 -6.35 -11.24
N ASN A 103 -7.30 -6.98 -10.37
CA ASN A 103 -7.25 -8.44 -10.22
C ASN A 103 -7.14 -8.82 -8.75
N HIS A 104 -7.84 -9.87 -8.37
CA HIS A 104 -7.69 -10.49 -7.06
C HIS A 104 -7.60 -12.01 -7.16
N PHE A 105 -6.89 -12.61 -6.21
CA PHE A 105 -6.64 -14.04 -6.11
C PHE A 105 -6.99 -14.52 -4.70
N HIS A 106 -7.76 -15.59 -4.60
CA HIS A 106 -8.06 -16.25 -3.33
C HIS A 106 -6.96 -17.25 -3.01
N LEU A 107 -6.47 -17.21 -1.77
CA LEU A 107 -5.55 -18.22 -1.25
C LEU A 107 -6.34 -19.35 -0.57
N ASP A 108 -5.67 -20.47 -0.33
CA ASP A 108 -6.24 -21.64 0.35
C ASP A 108 -6.51 -21.36 1.83
N THR A 109 -5.81 -20.37 2.39
CA THR A 109 -6.06 -19.86 3.73
C THR A 109 -7.31 -18.99 3.70
N GLU A 110 -8.32 -19.37 4.49
CA GLU A 110 -9.61 -18.70 4.56
C GLU A 110 -9.43 -17.18 4.75
N ASP A 111 -10.21 -16.41 4.00
CA ASP A 111 -10.21 -14.94 3.96
C ASP A 111 -8.93 -14.23 3.49
N THR A 112 -7.85 -14.93 3.11
CA THR A 112 -6.62 -14.27 2.61
C THR A 112 -6.64 -14.07 1.09
N HIS A 113 -6.26 -12.88 0.64
CA HIS A 113 -6.26 -12.53 -0.77
C HIS A 113 -4.97 -11.85 -1.23
N ILE A 114 -4.68 -11.92 -2.54
CA ILE A 114 -3.67 -11.08 -3.19
C ILE A 114 -4.40 -10.15 -4.16
N TYR A 115 -4.09 -8.85 -4.11
CA TYR A 115 -4.67 -7.83 -4.98
C TYR A 115 -3.61 -7.16 -5.84
N LEU A 116 -3.98 -6.88 -7.10
CA LEU A 116 -3.20 -6.04 -8.00
C LEU A 116 -3.95 -4.74 -8.24
N TYR A 117 -3.19 -3.64 -8.25
CA TYR A 117 -3.67 -2.30 -8.54
C TYR A 117 -2.80 -1.64 -9.61
N PRO A 118 -3.37 -0.86 -10.54
CA PRO A 118 -2.60 0.04 -11.39
C PRO A 118 -1.85 1.05 -10.53
N LEU A 119 -0.54 1.19 -10.77
CA LEU A 119 0.32 2.12 -10.03
C LEU A 119 -0.21 3.55 -10.15
N SER A 120 -0.63 3.96 -11.34
CA SER A 120 -1.13 5.31 -11.59
C SER A 120 -2.41 5.64 -10.79
N GLU A 121 -3.20 4.63 -10.43
CA GLU A 121 -4.45 4.78 -9.69
C GLU A 121 -4.19 4.95 -8.19
N VAL A 122 -3.28 4.14 -7.63
CA VAL A 122 -3.09 4.09 -6.16
C VAL A 122 -1.90 4.91 -5.67
N LEU A 123 -0.86 5.07 -6.49
CA LEU A 123 0.36 5.84 -6.18
C LEU A 123 0.69 6.81 -7.33
N PRO A 124 -0.22 7.76 -7.66
CA PRO A 124 -0.08 8.65 -8.82
C PRO A 124 1.17 9.54 -8.79
N ASN A 125 1.75 9.77 -7.60
CA ASN A 125 2.96 10.55 -7.42
C ASN A 125 4.27 9.76 -7.67
N ILE A 126 4.17 8.47 -8.04
CA ILE A 126 5.30 7.61 -8.43
C ILE A 126 5.20 7.35 -9.95
N PRO A 127 6.00 8.04 -10.78
CA PRO A 127 5.92 7.89 -12.24
C PRO A 127 6.48 6.55 -12.74
N SER A 128 7.46 5.98 -12.02
CA SER A 128 8.17 4.76 -12.39
C SER A 128 8.78 4.15 -11.13
N ILE A 129 8.55 2.86 -10.88
CA ILE A 129 9.10 2.16 -9.71
C ILE A 129 10.64 2.08 -9.75
N PRO A 130 11.28 1.69 -10.87
CA PRO A 130 12.75 1.65 -10.95
C PRO A 130 13.46 2.98 -10.64
N ASP A 131 12.83 4.10 -10.96
CA ASP A 131 13.47 5.43 -10.90
C ASP A 131 13.13 6.22 -9.61
N ALA A 132 12.26 5.67 -8.76
CA ALA A 132 11.69 6.34 -7.59
C ALA A 132 12.48 6.08 -6.29
N SER A 133 13.82 6.22 -6.33
CA SER A 133 14.72 5.84 -5.22
C SER A 133 14.51 6.59 -3.89
N ASP A 134 13.94 7.80 -3.93
CA ASP A 134 13.62 8.62 -2.75
C ASP A 134 12.17 8.42 -2.25
N LYS A 135 11.31 7.90 -3.11
CA LYS A 135 9.88 7.67 -2.85
C LYS A 135 9.56 6.23 -2.49
N ILE A 136 10.45 5.30 -2.80
CA ILE A 136 10.31 3.88 -2.51
C ILE A 136 11.49 3.45 -1.64
N ILE A 137 11.17 2.82 -0.52
CA ILE A 137 12.14 2.30 0.44
C ILE A 137 11.95 0.80 0.61
N SER A 138 12.92 0.15 1.26
CA SER A 138 12.75 -1.23 1.71
C SER A 138 11.75 -1.29 2.86
N ALA A 139 10.87 -2.30 2.86
CA ALA A 139 9.98 -2.59 3.99
C ALA A 139 10.74 -2.94 5.28
N SER A 140 12.04 -3.26 5.19
CA SER A 140 12.91 -3.57 6.32
C SER A 140 13.81 -2.40 6.74
N ASP A 141 13.58 -1.18 6.22
CA ASP A 141 14.39 -0.01 6.54
C ASP A 141 14.07 0.55 7.93
N LEU A 142 14.82 0.11 8.95
CA LEU A 142 14.68 0.56 10.35
C LEU A 142 15.02 2.04 10.57
N GLY A 143 15.69 2.70 9.62
CA GLY A 143 15.97 4.13 9.70
C GLY A 143 14.75 4.98 9.34
N CYS A 144 13.89 4.46 8.46
CA CYS A 144 12.73 5.16 7.93
C CYS A 144 11.40 4.61 8.46
N LEU A 145 11.37 3.38 8.97
CA LEU A 145 10.16 2.69 9.42
C LEU A 145 10.18 2.41 10.91
N PRO A 146 9.01 2.37 11.57
CA PRO A 146 8.95 2.13 13.00
C PRO A 146 9.37 0.72 13.40
N GLU A 147 9.99 0.59 14.56
CA GLU A 147 10.20 -0.71 15.19
C GLU A 147 8.87 -1.33 15.69
N PRO A 148 8.77 -2.67 15.78
CA PRO A 148 7.63 -3.35 16.38
C PRO A 148 7.49 -2.99 17.87
N ILE A 149 6.34 -2.44 18.27
CA ILE A 149 6.03 -2.12 19.66
C ILE A 149 4.63 -2.67 20.01
N ILE A 150 4.47 -3.20 21.21
CA ILE A 150 3.18 -3.68 21.71
C ILE A 150 2.14 -2.55 21.65
N GLY A 151 0.95 -2.85 21.11
CA GLY A 151 -0.14 -1.88 20.94
C GLY A 151 -0.09 -1.09 19.63
N TYR A 152 0.91 -1.33 18.79
CA TYR A 152 1.07 -0.72 17.47
C TYR A 152 1.06 -1.78 16.36
N GLY A 153 1.04 -1.32 15.11
CA GLY A 153 1.29 -2.17 13.95
C GLY A 153 2.70 -2.79 13.98
N LYS A 154 2.93 -3.75 13.10
CA LYS A 154 4.16 -4.57 13.09
C LYS A 154 5.42 -3.74 12.90
N GLY A 155 5.36 -2.63 12.15
CA GLY A 155 6.54 -1.84 11.82
C GLY A 155 7.35 -2.47 10.69
N ALA A 156 8.64 -2.13 10.64
CA ALA A 156 9.58 -2.64 9.64
C ALA A 156 9.60 -4.18 9.62
N PHE A 157 9.70 -4.74 8.42
CA PHE A 157 9.86 -6.17 8.21
C PHE A 157 11.20 -6.67 8.71
N ALA A 158 11.28 -7.96 9.00
CA ALA A 158 12.56 -8.59 9.31
C ALA A 158 13.57 -8.42 8.14
N PRO A 159 14.89 -8.32 8.41
CA PRO A 159 15.90 -8.00 7.39
C PRO A 159 15.96 -8.97 6.19
N GLU A 160 15.59 -10.23 6.39
CA GLU A 160 15.51 -11.24 5.34
C GLU A 160 14.46 -10.91 4.25
N TYR A 161 13.51 -10.04 4.55
CA TYR A 161 12.47 -9.60 3.61
C TYR A 161 12.78 -8.24 2.96
N SER A 162 14.03 -7.78 3.03
CA SER A 162 14.47 -6.46 2.55
C SER A 162 14.23 -6.17 1.06
N SER A 163 13.96 -7.19 0.25
CA SER A 163 13.57 -7.01 -1.15
C SER A 163 12.17 -6.44 -1.33
N VAL A 164 11.30 -6.51 -0.32
CA VAL A 164 9.96 -5.93 -0.39
C VAL A 164 10.07 -4.41 -0.40
N ARG A 165 9.43 -3.79 -1.38
CA ARG A 165 9.41 -2.33 -1.56
C ARG A 165 8.10 -1.76 -1.03
N VAL A 166 8.18 -0.62 -0.34
CA VAL A 166 7.04 0.17 0.12
C VAL A 166 7.26 1.63 -0.29
N PRO A 167 6.19 2.44 -0.47
CA PRO A 167 6.39 3.87 -0.58
C PRO A 167 6.97 4.41 0.74
N SER A 168 7.71 5.51 0.69
CA SER A 168 8.06 6.23 1.91
C SER A 168 6.78 6.80 2.55
N ILE A 169 6.79 7.00 3.86
CA ILE A 169 5.61 7.44 4.60
C ILE A 169 5.07 8.78 4.05
N SER A 170 5.96 9.74 3.79
CA SER A 170 5.58 11.04 3.19
C SER A 170 5.04 10.86 1.77
N CYS A 171 5.67 10.02 0.94
CA CYS A 171 5.18 9.72 -0.41
C CYS A 171 3.78 9.10 -0.38
N PHE A 172 3.52 8.18 0.55
CA PHE A 172 2.21 7.55 0.70
C PHE A 172 1.15 8.54 1.19
N LEU A 173 1.49 9.43 2.13
CA LEU A 173 0.58 10.49 2.56
C LEU A 173 0.18 11.40 1.39
N GLU A 174 1.15 11.85 0.59
CA GLU A 174 0.85 12.66 -0.60
C GLU A 174 -0.03 11.91 -1.61
N ALA A 175 0.23 10.62 -1.83
CA ALA A 175 -0.63 9.79 -2.69
C ALA A 175 -2.07 9.73 -2.18
N CYS A 176 -2.26 9.58 -0.86
CA CYS A 176 -3.60 9.63 -0.25
C CYS A 176 -4.30 10.97 -0.52
N LEU A 177 -3.58 12.09 -0.40
CA LEU A 177 -4.14 13.42 -0.63
C LEU A 177 -4.47 13.68 -2.10
N VAL A 178 -3.64 13.21 -3.02
CA VAL A 178 -3.92 13.27 -4.46
C VAL A 178 -5.18 12.47 -4.80
N ASN A 179 -5.28 11.24 -4.32
CA ASN A 179 -6.45 10.40 -4.58
C ASN A 179 -7.72 10.93 -3.90
N TYR A 180 -7.60 11.49 -2.69
CA TYR A 180 -8.70 12.21 -2.05
C TYR A 180 -9.21 13.37 -2.93
N ALA A 181 -8.29 14.17 -3.46
CA ALA A 181 -8.62 15.30 -4.32
C ALA A 181 -9.24 14.87 -5.65
N HIS A 182 -8.72 13.81 -6.28
CA HIS A 182 -9.34 13.21 -7.48
C HIS A 182 -10.78 12.74 -7.22
N LEU A 183 -11.01 12.03 -6.11
CA LEU A 183 -12.36 11.61 -5.74
C LEU A 183 -13.27 12.79 -5.45
N ALA A 184 -12.77 13.81 -4.76
CA ALA A 184 -13.53 15.00 -4.44
C ALA A 184 -14.03 15.76 -5.68
N ARG A 185 -13.26 15.78 -6.79
CA ARG A 185 -13.72 16.33 -8.08
C ARG A 185 -14.85 15.50 -8.69
N GLY A 186 -14.78 14.18 -8.60
CA GLY A 186 -15.79 13.27 -9.15
C GLY A 186 -17.12 13.26 -8.39
N ILE A 187 -17.20 13.86 -7.20
CA ILE A 187 -18.43 13.91 -6.39
C ILE A 187 -19.44 14.93 -6.92
N GLU A 188 -19.01 15.94 -7.70
CA GLU A 188 -19.94 16.85 -8.39
C GLU A 188 -20.89 16.08 -9.32
N ASP A 189 -20.45 14.92 -9.82
CA ASP A 189 -21.24 14.01 -10.67
C ASP A 189 -22.02 12.93 -9.89
N ASN A 190 -21.74 12.70 -8.60
CA ASN A 190 -22.41 11.67 -7.79
C ASN A 190 -22.42 11.98 -6.27
N PRO A 191 -23.44 12.70 -5.75
CA PRO A 191 -23.50 13.23 -4.38
C PRO A 191 -23.64 12.22 -3.22
N GLY A 192 -23.40 10.92 -3.44
CA GLY A 192 -23.56 9.86 -2.43
C GLY A 192 -22.32 9.00 -2.22
N CYS A 193 -21.18 9.36 -2.82
CA CYS A 193 -20.00 8.52 -2.85
C CYS A 193 -19.19 8.65 -1.54
N CYS A 194 -19.43 7.76 -0.57
CA CYS A 194 -18.69 7.64 0.69
C CYS A 194 -17.22 7.17 0.54
N HIS A 195 -16.66 7.18 -0.68
CA HIS A 195 -15.30 6.77 -0.98
C HIS A 195 -14.26 7.85 -0.67
N ASP A 196 -14.69 9.11 -0.53
CA ASP A 196 -13.84 10.26 -0.20
C ASP A 196 -13.14 10.12 1.16
N LEU A 197 -13.76 9.44 2.12
CA LEU A 197 -13.20 9.27 3.45
C LEU A 197 -12.11 8.19 3.53
N HIS A 198 -11.96 7.31 2.55
CA HIS A 198 -11.00 6.19 2.65
C HIS A 198 -9.56 6.69 2.74
N TYR A 199 -9.13 7.50 1.75
CA TYR A 199 -7.78 8.06 1.74
C TYR A 199 -7.56 9.06 2.88
N MET A 200 -8.60 9.80 3.27
CA MET A 200 -8.53 10.68 4.44
C MET A 200 -8.37 9.91 5.75
N SER A 201 -8.98 8.73 5.86
CA SER A 201 -8.80 7.85 7.03
C SER A 201 -7.34 7.41 7.15
N TRP A 202 -6.71 6.99 6.06
CA TRP A 202 -5.29 6.66 6.05
C TRP A 202 -4.40 7.86 6.37
N ALA A 203 -4.67 9.03 5.77
CA ALA A 203 -3.96 10.27 6.10
C ALA A 203 -4.06 10.61 7.60
N SER A 204 -5.25 10.46 8.19
CA SER A 204 -5.48 10.67 9.62
C SER A 204 -4.70 9.68 10.50
N TYR A 205 -4.61 8.39 10.10
CA TYR A 205 -3.85 7.40 10.85
C TYR A 205 -2.35 7.67 10.80
N LEU A 206 -1.82 8.13 9.67
CA LEU A 206 -0.43 8.55 9.56
C LEU A 206 -0.13 9.70 10.53
N VAL A 207 -1.01 10.70 10.59
CA VAL A 207 -0.88 11.82 11.54
C VAL A 207 -1.06 11.37 12.99
N GLN A 208 -1.94 10.41 13.27
CA GLN A 208 -2.21 9.97 14.64
C GLN A 208 -1.13 9.04 15.21
N TYR A 209 -0.63 8.09 14.41
CA TYR A 209 0.25 7.02 14.89
C TYR A 209 1.72 7.21 14.48
N VAL A 210 1.98 7.89 13.36
CA VAL A 210 3.32 7.91 12.75
C VAL A 210 4.02 9.24 12.99
N HIS A 211 3.31 10.36 12.82
CA HIS A 211 3.85 11.71 13.05
C HIS A 211 4.38 11.94 14.48
N PRO A 212 3.64 11.62 15.57
CA PRO A 212 4.11 11.85 16.94
C PRO A 212 5.36 11.04 17.32
N ARG A 213 5.64 9.97 16.56
CA ARG A 213 6.80 9.09 16.76
C ARG A 213 8.02 9.53 15.95
N GLY A 214 7.92 10.61 15.17
CA GLY A 214 9.04 11.19 14.42
C GLY A 214 9.32 10.53 13.05
N TYR A 215 8.48 9.60 12.60
CA TYR A 215 8.65 8.91 11.31
C TYR A 215 7.96 9.63 10.13
N LEU A 216 7.12 10.62 10.42
CA LEU A 216 6.50 11.48 9.43
C LEU A 216 6.79 12.95 9.77
N ASN A 217 7.55 13.61 8.91
CA ASN A 217 7.77 15.06 8.99
C ASN A 217 6.81 15.78 8.04
N LEU A 218 5.80 16.47 8.57
CA LEU A 218 4.84 17.21 7.75
C LEU A 218 5.47 18.40 7.01
N ASP A 219 6.59 18.93 7.50
CA ASP A 219 7.32 20.01 6.84
C ASP A 219 8.07 19.55 5.58
N SER A 220 8.24 18.23 5.39
CA SER A 220 8.87 17.68 4.18
C SER A 220 7.89 17.49 3.03
N LEU A 221 6.59 17.69 3.25
CA LEU A 221 5.57 17.54 2.20
C LEU A 221 5.63 18.70 1.21
N GLN A 222 5.15 18.48 -0.01
CA GLN A 222 5.00 19.59 -0.96
C GLN A 222 4.09 20.69 -0.38
N PRO A 223 4.30 21.97 -0.75
CA PRO A 223 3.65 23.10 -0.08
C PRO A 223 2.13 23.00 0.03
N VAL A 224 1.45 22.51 -1.01
CA VAL A 224 -0.02 22.38 -1.01
C VAL A 224 -0.51 21.27 -0.06
N PHE A 225 0.19 20.13 -0.02
CA PHE A 225 -0.13 19.03 0.90
C PHE A 225 0.15 19.43 2.34
N ARG A 226 1.26 20.14 2.58
CA ARG A 226 1.59 20.70 3.89
C ARG A 226 0.52 21.69 4.38
N ASP A 227 0.12 22.65 3.55
CA ASP A 227 -0.93 23.63 3.88
C ASP A 227 -2.23 22.93 4.29
N PHE A 228 -2.64 21.92 3.52
CA PHE A 228 -3.82 21.12 3.83
C PHE A 228 -3.68 20.33 5.15
N MET A 229 -2.58 19.62 5.36
CA MET A 229 -2.41 18.78 6.55
C MET A 229 -2.24 19.60 7.83
N VAL A 230 -1.46 20.68 7.78
CA VAL A 230 -1.16 21.48 8.97
C VAL A 230 -2.30 22.45 9.25
N ASN A 231 -2.63 23.32 8.30
CA ASN A 231 -3.59 24.41 8.55
C ASN A 231 -5.03 23.92 8.37
N GLY A 232 -5.28 23.06 7.38
CA GLY A 232 -6.62 22.53 7.12
C GLY A 232 -7.05 21.47 8.12
N PHE A 233 -6.25 20.43 8.27
CA PHE A 233 -6.63 19.21 8.98
C PHE A 233 -6.33 19.27 10.48
N LEU A 234 -5.15 19.74 10.88
CA LEU A 234 -4.72 19.72 12.29
C LEU A 234 -5.25 20.89 13.13
N GLU A 235 -5.39 22.10 12.58
CA GLU A 235 -5.85 23.28 13.33
C GLU A 235 -7.36 23.24 13.68
N ASN A 236 -8.09 22.21 13.22
CA ASN A 236 -9.50 21.97 13.51
C ASN A 236 -10.40 23.21 13.30
N ASN A 237 -10.12 23.98 12.26
CA ASN A 237 -10.91 25.15 11.85
C ASN A 237 -11.64 24.85 10.54
N THR A 238 -12.97 24.80 10.58
CA THR A 238 -13.79 24.42 9.42
C THR A 238 -13.60 25.36 8.22
N ALA A 239 -13.47 26.67 8.42
CA ALA A 239 -13.32 27.62 7.32
C ALA A 239 -11.95 27.44 6.62
N VAL A 240 -10.90 27.23 7.42
CA VAL A 240 -9.55 26.96 6.91
C VAL A 240 -9.48 25.60 6.23
N PHE A 241 -10.15 24.58 6.78
CA PHE A 241 -10.26 23.26 6.16
C PHE A 241 -10.90 23.36 4.76
N VAL A 242 -12.02 24.08 4.62
CA VAL A 242 -12.67 24.24 3.32
C VAL A 242 -11.76 24.96 2.32
N ALA A 243 -11.15 26.07 2.73
CA ALA A 243 -10.27 26.84 1.85
C ALA A 243 -9.01 26.06 1.41
N THR A 244 -8.38 25.33 2.33
CA THR A 244 -7.20 24.50 2.01
C THR A 244 -7.58 23.27 1.19
N ARG A 245 -8.76 22.68 1.43
CA ARG A 245 -9.31 21.60 0.60
C ARG A 245 -9.54 22.05 -0.85
N GLU A 246 -10.12 23.23 -1.06
CA GLU A 246 -10.32 23.76 -2.42
C GLU A 246 -9.00 23.98 -3.15
N LYS A 247 -7.97 24.51 -2.47
CA LYS A 247 -6.63 24.63 -3.05
C LYS A 247 -6.01 23.28 -3.40
N LEU A 248 -6.14 22.30 -2.51
CA LEU A 248 -5.67 20.92 -2.75
C LEU A 248 -6.35 20.35 -3.99
N ILE A 249 -7.68 20.44 -4.05
CA ILE A 249 -8.47 19.99 -5.20
C ILE A 249 -8.06 20.71 -6.48
N ALA A 250 -7.72 21.99 -6.46
CA ALA A 250 -7.28 22.72 -7.65
C ALA A 250 -5.85 22.35 -8.11
N SER A 251 -5.03 21.76 -7.24
CA SER A 251 -3.61 21.53 -7.49
C SER A 251 -3.25 20.20 -8.15
N VAL A 252 -4.16 19.22 -8.11
CA VAL A 252 -3.93 17.85 -8.59
C VAL A 252 -4.33 17.62 -10.04
#